data_AF-A0A9E6AXB1-F1
#
_entry.id   AF-A0A9E6AXB1-F1
#
_cell.length_a   1.000
_cell.length_b   1.000
_cell.length_c   1.000
_cell.angle_alpha   90.00
_cell.angle_beta   90.00
_cell.angle_gamma   90.00
#
_symmetry.space_group_name_H-M   'P 1'
#
loop_
_entity.id
_entity.type
_entity.pdbx_description
1 polymer ?
#
loop_
_entity_poly.entity_id
_entity_poly.type
_entity_poly.pdbx_seq_one_letter_code
_entity_poly.pdbx_strand_id
1 'polypeptide(L)' 'AKHTAHDRAKKGNLPIPVFRLGNSQRNPWFVHLNDLARLIDEQAADAKDTHIGS' A
#
# COMPACT_ATOMS: atom_id res chain seq x y z
N ALA A 1 -14.61 -7.36 2.90
CA ALA A 1 -13.30 -7.01 2.28
C ALA A 1 -12.14 -7.06 3.29
N LYS A 2 -11.98 -8.14 4.09
CA LYS A 2 -10.88 -8.25 5.08
C LYS A 2 -9.59 -8.87 4.51
N HIS A 3 -9.61 -9.42 3.29
CA HIS A 3 -8.48 -10.13 2.69
C HIS A 3 -7.85 -9.42 1.48
N THR A 4 -8.43 -8.32 0.99
CA THR A 4 -7.99 -7.69 -0.27
C THR A 4 -6.55 -7.20 -0.22
N ALA A 5 -6.10 -6.63 0.90
CA ALA A 5 -4.71 -6.17 1.06
C ALA A 5 -3.72 -7.34 1.12
N HIS A 6 -4.05 -8.39 1.87
CA HIS A 6 -3.21 -9.57 1.99
C HIS A 6 -3.10 -10.35 0.67
N ASP A 7 -4.21 -10.49 -0.07
CA ASP A 7 -4.23 -11.16 -1.37
C ASP A 7 -3.49 -10.36 -2.44
N ARG A 8 -3.58 -9.01 -2.39
CA ARG A 8 -2.80 -8.14 -3.27
C ARG A 8 -1.31 -8.16 -2.94
N ALA A 9 -0.93 -8.20 -1.66
CA ALA A 9 0.46 -8.35 -1.25
C ALA A 9 1.06 -9.67 -1.77
N LYS A 10 0.35 -10.79 -1.62
CA LYS A 10 0.76 -12.09 -2.18
C LYS A 10 0.94 -12.06 -3.71
N LYS A 11 0.11 -11.29 -4.42
CA LYS A 11 0.15 -11.14 -5.88
C LYS A 11 1.13 -10.06 -6.36
N GLY A 12 1.80 -9.34 -5.45
CA GLY A 12 2.65 -8.20 -5.80
C GLY A 12 1.87 -7.02 -6.43
N ASN A 13 0.58 -6.92 -6.15
CA ASN A 13 -0.34 -5.94 -6.76
C ASN A 13 -0.73 -4.83 -5.77
N LEU A 14 0.23 -4.41 -4.95
CA LEU A 14 0.10 -3.22 -4.11
C LEU A 14 0.91 -2.08 -4.76
N PRO A 15 0.44 -0.83 -4.63
CA PRO A 15 1.13 0.34 -5.21
C PRO A 15 2.44 0.69 -4.50
N ILE A 16 2.78 -0.03 -3.43
CA ILE A 16 4.01 0.15 -2.65
C ILE A 16 4.70 -1.20 -2.42
N PRO A 17 6.04 -1.21 -2.27
CA PRO A 17 6.81 -2.42 -2.02
C PRO A 17 6.32 -3.16 -0.78
N VAL A 18 6.24 -4.49 -0.89
CA VAL A 18 5.90 -5.38 0.22
C VAL A 18 7.00 -6.38 0.47
N PHE A 19 7.21 -6.73 1.73
CA PHE A 19 8.19 -7.72 2.14
C PHE A 19 7.64 -8.61 3.24
N ARG A 20 8.35 -9.70 3.52
CA ARG A 20 8.09 -10.55 4.69
C ARG A 20 9.36 -10.74 5.47
N LEU A 21 9.21 -10.86 6.77
CA LEU A 21 10.30 -11.27 7.65
C LEU A 21 10.34 -12.80 7.65
N GLY A 22 11.23 -13.37 6.84
CA GLY A 22 11.45 -14.82 6.74
C GLY A 22 10.60 -15.56 5.70
N ASN A 23 10.82 -16.87 5.63
CA ASN A 23 10.39 -17.70 4.50
C ASN A 23 9.05 -18.41 4.72
N SER A 24 8.50 -18.39 5.94
CA SER A 24 7.23 -19.05 6.26
C SER A 24 6.04 -18.33 5.61
N GLN A 25 5.14 -19.10 5.02
CA GLN A 25 3.88 -18.59 4.44
C GLN A 25 2.88 -18.09 5.48
N ARG A 26 3.10 -18.38 6.77
CA ARG A 26 2.30 -17.84 7.88
C ARG A 26 2.74 -16.45 8.32
N ASN A 27 3.91 -16.00 7.85
CA ASN A 27 4.43 -14.70 8.25
C ASN A 27 3.64 -13.59 7.54
N PRO A 28 3.25 -12.53 8.26
CA PRO A 28 2.52 -11.42 7.68
C PRO A 28 3.36 -10.68 6.63
N TRP A 29 2.66 -9.98 5.75
CA TRP A 29 3.27 -9.03 4.81
C TRP A 29 3.41 -7.67 5.48
N PHE A 30 4.54 -7.03 5.24
CA PHE A 30 4.89 -5.73 5.74
C PHE A 30 5.14 -4.76 4.59
N VAL A 31 4.97 -3.48 4.89
CA VAL A 31 5.33 -2.34 4.04
C VAL A 31 6.24 -1.42 4.83
N HIS A 32 7.08 -0.65 4.15
CA HIS A 32 7.87 0.36 4.81
C HIS A 32 6.96 1.53 5.21
N LEU A 33 7.10 2.05 6.43
CA LEU A 33 6.23 3.12 6.95
C LEU A 33 6.30 4.39 6.09
N ASN A 34 7.51 4.77 5.69
CA ASN A 34 7.70 5.98 4.86
C ASN A 34 7.06 5.85 3.48
N ASP A 35 7.04 4.64 2.89
CA ASP A 35 6.41 4.42 1.59
C ASP A 35 4.90 4.54 1.70
N LEU A 36 4.33 4.02 2.79
CA LEU A 36 2.91 4.17 3.07
C LEU A 36 2.54 5.64 3.32
N ALA A 37 3.34 6.36 4.10
CA ALA A 37 3.12 7.78 4.37
C ALA A 37 3.14 8.60 3.06
N ARG A 38 4.16 8.41 2.23
CA ARG A 38 4.28 9.07 0.92
C ARG A 38 3.07 8.79 0.03
N LEU A 39 2.62 7.54 -0.04
CA LEU A 39 1.45 7.17 -0.84
C LEU A 39 0.15 7.87 -0.36
N ILE A 40 0.01 8.06 0.95
CA ILE A 40 -1.14 8.79 1.53
C ILE A 40 -1.06 10.27 1.16
N ASP A 41 0.13 10.87 1.28
CA ASP A 41 0.37 12.27 0.95
C ASP A 41 0.10 12.55 -0.54
N GLU A 42 0.55 11.67 -1.43
CA GLU A 42 0.30 11.75 -2.88
C GLU A 42 -1.19 11.70 -3.20
N GLN A 43 -1.92 10.72 -2.66
CA GLN A 43 -3.37 10.63 -2.85
C GLN A 43 -4.11 11.86 -2.30
N ALA A 44 -3.64 12.42 -1.19
CA ALA A 44 -4.22 13.63 -0.61
C ALA A 44 -3.93 14.87 -1.48
N ALA A 45 -2.76 14.95 -2.11
CA ALA A 45 -2.41 16.01 -3.04
C ALA A 45 -3.25 15.91 -4.33
N ASP A 46 -3.34 14.71 -4.91
CA ASP A 46 -4.13 14.45 -6.13
C ASP A 46 -5.61 14.80 -5.94
N ALA A 47 -6.17 14.46 -4.77
CA ALA A 47 -7.55 14.80 -4.44
C ALA A 47 -7.78 16.31 -4.31
N LYS A 48 -6.81 17.06 -3.77
CA LYS A 48 -6.87 18.52 -3.68
C LYS A 48 -6.80 19.17 -5.05
N ASP A 49 -5.90 18.71 -5.91
CA ASP A 49 -5.75 19.23 -7.27
C ASP A 49 -7.01 18.95 -8.11
N THR A 50 -7.56 17.74 -8.01
CA THR A 50 -8.81 17.35 -8.67
C THR A 50 -10.00 18.20 -8.20
N HIS A 51 -10.02 18.63 -6.93
CA HIS A 51 -11.10 19.46 -6.38
C HIS A 51 -11.00 20.94 -6.78
N ILE A 52 -9.79 21.46 -7.03
CA ILE A 52 -9.59 22.87 -7.43
C ILE A 52 -9.86 23.08 -8.93
N GLY A 53 -9.81 22.01 -9.73
CA GLY A 53 -10.08 22.04 -11.18
C GLY A 53 -11.51 21.70 -11.63
N SER A 54 -12.49 21.57 -10.72
CA SER A 54 -13.90 21.27 -11.03
C SER A 54 -14.84 22.45 -10.82
#